data_AF-A0A380FEQ3-F1
#
_entry.id   AF-A0A380FEQ3-F1
#
_cell.length_a   1.000
_cell.length_b   1.000
_cell.length_c   1.000
_cell.angle_alpha   90.00
_cell.angle_beta   90.00
_cell.angle_gamma   90.00
#
_symmetry.space_group_name_H-M   'P 1'
#
loop_
_entity.id
_entity.type
_entity.pdbx_description
1 polymer ?
#
loop_
_entity_poly.entity_id
_entity_poly.type
_entity_poly.pdbx_seq_one_letter_code
_entity_poly.pdbx_strand_id
1 'polypeptide(L)'
;MKPMSVSDFQDALGLSSADSFRDLIKVLVELEQVGLIERTKTDRYQRKASAKSKETKLIRGKLSQNKKGFAFLRPEDEDMEDIFIPPTKINRAMDGDTVTVEIQNSKGEHKGKVEGEVKSIEDHSVKQVVGTYSEARHFGFVLPDDKRIMQDIFIPKGQKFRCS
;
A
#
# COMPACT_ATOMS: atom_id res chain seq x y z
N MET A 1 2.75 5.14 -22.38
CA MET A 1 3.89 5.48 -23.28
C MET A 1 4.14 4.26 -24.16
N LYS A 2 4.41 4.45 -25.46
CA LYS A 2 4.69 3.35 -26.39
C LYS A 2 6.12 2.84 -26.13
N PRO A 3 6.38 1.52 -26.09
CA PRO A 3 7.72 0.98 -25.92
C PRO A 3 8.62 1.43 -27.09
N MET A 4 9.83 1.90 -26.80
CA MET A 4 10.78 2.45 -27.77
C MET A 4 12.01 1.55 -27.90
N SER A 5 12.51 1.37 -29.12
CA SER A 5 13.75 0.64 -29.39
C SER A 5 14.98 1.54 -29.16
N VAL A 6 16.18 0.98 -29.07
CA VAL A 6 17.43 1.76 -28.99
C VAL A 6 17.57 2.68 -30.22
N SER A 7 17.20 2.21 -31.42
CA SER A 7 17.20 3.02 -32.64
C SER A 7 16.26 4.22 -32.51
N ASP A 8 15.06 4.01 -31.93
CA ASP A 8 14.10 5.09 -31.72
C ASP A 8 14.67 6.17 -30.78
N PHE A 9 15.48 5.78 -29.79
CA PHE A 9 16.18 6.72 -28.91
C PHE A 9 17.32 7.46 -29.62
N GLN A 10 18.08 6.78 -30.49
CA GLN A 10 19.13 7.42 -31.29
C GLN A 10 18.54 8.50 -32.21
N ASP A 11 17.45 8.18 -32.91
CA ASP A 11 16.78 9.11 -33.81
C ASP A 11 16.18 10.29 -33.05
N ALA A 12 15.52 10.03 -31.91
CA ALA A 12 14.90 11.08 -31.09
C ALA A 12 15.92 12.02 -30.42
N LEU A 13 17.10 11.51 -30.06
CA LEU A 13 18.17 12.28 -29.42
C LEU A 13 19.20 12.82 -30.44
N GLY A 14 19.05 12.50 -31.72
CA GLY A 14 19.96 12.95 -32.79
C GLY A 14 21.39 12.40 -32.65
N LEU A 15 21.56 11.21 -32.09
CA LEU A 15 22.87 10.64 -31.81
C LEU A 15 23.41 9.89 -33.03
N SER A 16 24.44 10.45 -33.66
CA SER A 16 25.05 9.91 -34.89
C SER A 16 26.46 9.31 -34.71
N SER A 17 27.06 9.45 -33.52
CA SER A 17 28.41 8.98 -33.24
C SER A 17 28.43 7.67 -32.44
N ALA A 18 29.48 6.87 -32.63
CA ALA A 18 29.68 5.62 -31.90
C ALA A 18 29.89 5.84 -30.39
N ASP A 19 30.46 6.98 -29.98
CA ASP A 19 30.67 7.31 -28.58
C ASP A 19 29.36 7.69 -27.90
N SER A 20 28.54 8.52 -28.57
CA SER A 20 27.18 8.84 -28.11
C SER A 20 26.29 7.59 -27.97
N PHE A 21 26.49 6.59 -28.83
CA PHE A 21 25.79 5.31 -28.71
C PHE A 21 26.18 4.54 -27.44
N ARG A 22 27.49 4.47 -27.14
CA ARG A 22 27.97 3.81 -25.91
C ARG A 22 27.41 4.48 -24.67
N ASP A 23 27.35 5.81 -24.67
CA ASP A 23 26.81 6.57 -23.54
C ASP A 23 25.30 6.38 -23.40
N LEU A 24 24.54 6.31 -24.50
CA LEU A 24 23.12 5.96 -24.46
C LEU A 24 22.89 4.58 -23.83
N ILE A 25 23.69 3.57 -24.21
CA ILE A 25 23.57 2.22 -23.65
C ILE A 25 23.87 2.23 -22.14
N LYS A 26 24.92 2.94 -21.70
CA LYS A 26 25.22 3.06 -20.26
C LYS A 26 24.04 3.67 -19.49
N VAL A 27 23.47 4.76 -20.00
CA VAL A 27 22.32 5.42 -19.36
C VAL A 27 21.10 4.49 -19.33
N LEU A 28 20.82 3.75 -20.40
CA LEU A 28 19.70 2.78 -20.41
C LEU A 28 19.89 1.68 -19.36
N VAL A 29 21.11 1.15 -19.23
CA VAL A 29 21.44 0.14 -18.21
C VAL A 29 21.30 0.72 -16.80
N GLU A 30 21.78 1.94 -16.57
CA GLU A 30 21.61 2.63 -15.28
C GLU A 30 20.13 2.85 -14.95
N LEU A 31 19.33 3.32 -15.90
CA LEU A 31 17.89 3.52 -15.71
C LEU A 31 17.14 2.20 -15.46
N GLU A 32 17.59 1.10 -16.05
CA GLU A 32 17.08 -0.24 -15.78
C GLU A 32 17.46 -0.72 -14.37
N GLN A 33 18.71 -0.50 -13.96
CA GLN A 33 19.18 -0.82 -12.60
C GLN A 33 18.45 -0.02 -11.52
N VAL A 34 18.20 1.27 -11.76
CA VAL A 34 17.38 2.14 -10.88
C VAL A 34 15.90 1.76 -10.95
N GLY A 35 15.50 0.91 -11.91
CA GLY A 35 14.13 0.42 -12.05
C GLY A 35 13.16 1.44 -12.64
N LEU A 36 13.66 2.48 -13.32
CA LEU A 36 12.85 3.50 -13.99
C LEU A 36 12.27 3.00 -15.32
N ILE A 37 13.01 2.13 -15.99
CA ILE A 37 12.61 1.48 -17.24
C ILE A 37 12.70 -0.04 -17.10
N GLU A 38 11.96 -0.74 -17.95
CA GLU A 38 12.01 -2.18 -18.09
C GLU A 38 12.10 -2.56 -19.57
N ARG A 39 12.84 -3.64 -19.85
CA ARG A 39 12.99 -4.18 -21.20
C ARG A 39 11.89 -5.22 -21.46
N THR A 40 11.15 -5.04 -22.56
CA THR A 40 10.12 -6.00 -22.99
C THR A 40 10.75 -7.22 -23.65
N LYS A 41 9.98 -8.30 -23.79
CA LYS A 41 10.38 -9.53 -24.52
C LYS A 41 10.74 -9.27 -26.00
N THR A 42 10.34 -8.12 -26.53
CA THR A 42 10.59 -7.69 -27.92
C THR A 42 11.78 -6.75 -28.05
N ASP A 43 12.64 -6.69 -27.03
CA ASP A 43 13.82 -5.82 -26.99
C ASP A 43 13.51 -4.32 -27.13
N ARG A 44 12.46 -3.88 -26.46
CA ARG A 44 12.07 -2.46 -26.41
C ARG A 44 12.07 -2.01 -24.96
N TYR A 45 12.48 -0.77 -24.73
CA TYR A 45 12.44 -0.15 -23.42
C TYR A 45 11.12 0.57 -23.23
N GLN A 46 10.51 0.35 -22.08
CA GLN A 46 9.36 1.11 -21.64
C GLN A 46 9.58 1.61 -20.23
N ARG A 47 8.98 2.74 -19.89
CA ARG A 47 8.96 3.19 -18.51
C ARG A 47 8.25 2.14 -17.66
N LYS A 48 8.92 1.65 -16.61
CA LYS A 48 8.33 0.70 -15.69
C LYS A 48 7.12 1.36 -15.04
N ALA A 49 5.96 0.71 -15.07
CA ALA A 49 4.73 1.26 -14.49
C ALA A 49 4.87 1.53 -12.97
N SER A 50 5.85 0.90 -12.31
CA SER A 50 6.18 1.15 -10.91
C SER A 50 7.05 2.39 -10.65
N ALA A 51 7.75 2.92 -11.66
CA ALA A 51 8.52 4.17 -11.52
C ALA A 51 7.66 5.41 -11.76
N LYS A 52 6.55 5.21 -12.48
CA LYS A 52 5.36 6.04 -12.38
C LYS A 52 4.32 5.32 -11.51
N SER A 53 4.74 4.67 -10.42
CA SER A 53 3.80 4.35 -9.33
C SER A 53 3.22 5.69 -8.99
N LYS A 54 1.98 5.89 -9.45
CA LYS A 54 0.94 6.78 -8.98
C LYS A 54 1.49 7.93 -8.12
N GLU A 55 1.06 9.15 -8.40
CA GLU A 55 0.91 10.15 -7.32
C GLU A 55 -0.14 9.64 -6.30
N THR A 56 0.07 8.44 -5.77
CA THR A 56 -0.61 7.96 -4.61
C THR A 56 0.07 8.66 -3.47
N LYS A 57 -0.56 9.74 -3.05
CA LYS A 57 -0.30 10.28 -1.73
C LYS A 57 -0.56 9.16 -0.74
N LEU A 58 0.53 8.65 -0.15
CA LEU A 58 0.44 7.89 1.08
C LEU A 58 0.20 8.91 2.18
N ILE A 59 -0.91 8.75 2.89
CA ILE A 59 -1.29 9.61 3.99
C ILE A 59 -1.40 8.74 5.22
N ARG A 60 -0.73 9.20 6.26
CA ARG A 60 -0.82 8.63 7.59
C ARG A 60 -1.93 9.33 8.35
N GLY A 61 -2.69 8.55 9.11
CA GLY A 61 -3.78 9.11 9.90
C GLY A 61 -4.40 8.08 10.82
N LYS A 62 -5.39 8.56 11.57
CA LYS A 62 -6.18 7.74 12.48
C LYS A 62 -7.43 7.22 11.78
N LEU A 63 -7.61 5.91 11.78
CA LEU A 63 -8.79 5.27 11.23
C LEU A 63 -9.99 5.45 12.17
N SER A 64 -11.15 5.80 11.61
CA SER A 64 -12.43 5.79 12.32
C SER A 64 -13.41 4.91 11.58
N GLN A 65 -13.75 3.76 12.17
CA GLN A 65 -14.60 2.76 11.54
C GLN A 65 -16.03 2.85 12.04
N ASN A 66 -16.99 2.75 11.13
CA ASN A 66 -18.41 2.72 11.45
C ASN A 66 -18.97 1.30 11.50
N LYS A 67 -20.09 1.12 12.23
CA LYS A 67 -20.82 -0.16 12.33
C LYS A 67 -21.31 -0.73 10.99
N LYS A 68 -21.39 0.12 9.95
CA LYS A 68 -21.73 -0.27 8.57
C LYS A 68 -20.55 -0.88 7.80
N GLY A 69 -19.36 -0.93 8.41
CA GLY A 69 -18.17 -1.59 7.86
C GLY A 69 -17.23 -0.69 7.07
N PHE A 70 -17.62 0.53 6.69
CA PHE A 70 -16.71 1.50 6.09
C PHE A 70 -15.95 2.32 7.15
N ALA A 71 -14.85 2.95 6.76
CA ALA A 71 -14.04 3.79 7.61
C ALA A 71 -13.71 5.14 6.96
N PHE A 72 -13.34 6.10 7.79
CA PHE A 72 -12.70 7.35 7.38
C PHE A 72 -11.30 7.42 7.97
N LEU A 73 -10.35 7.88 7.18
CA LEU A 73 -9.04 8.27 7.69
C LEU A 73 -9.07 9.75 8.02
N ARG A 74 -8.73 10.10 9.25
CA ARG A 74 -8.38 11.46 9.63
C ARG A 74 -6.87 11.64 9.47
N PRO A 75 -6.40 12.41 8.47
CA PRO A 75 -4.98 12.70 8.29
C PRO A 75 -4.38 13.38 9.52
N GLU A 76 -3.07 13.23 9.74
CA GLU A 76 -2.37 14.02 10.77
C GLU A 76 -2.24 15.50 10.37
N ASP A 77 -2.23 15.79 9.07
CA ASP A 77 -2.25 17.15 8.53
C ASP A 77 -3.69 17.71 8.55
N GLU A 78 -3.92 18.77 9.35
CA GLU A 78 -5.25 19.40 9.48
C GLU A 78 -5.76 20.06 8.19
N ASP A 79 -4.88 20.33 7.22
CA ASP A 79 -5.21 20.93 5.92
C ASP A 79 -5.81 19.92 4.92
N MET A 80 -5.94 18.64 5.29
CA MET A 80 -6.52 17.60 4.42
C MET A 80 -7.91 17.16 4.89
N GLU A 81 -8.81 16.98 3.93
CA GLU A 81 -10.14 16.41 4.17
C GLU A 81 -10.06 14.92 4.52
N ASP A 82 -11.08 14.44 5.24
CA ASP A 82 -11.22 13.04 5.62
C ASP A 82 -11.31 12.13 4.38
N ILE A 83 -10.50 11.07 4.36
CA ILE A 83 -10.46 10.13 3.24
C ILE A 83 -11.42 8.98 3.51
N PHE A 84 -12.36 8.76 2.61
CA PHE A 84 -13.27 7.63 2.69
C PHE A 84 -12.58 6.33 2.30
N ILE A 85 -12.72 5.30 3.15
CA ILE A 85 -12.18 3.96 2.92
C ILE A 85 -13.35 2.98 2.87
N PRO A 86 -13.61 2.34 1.72
CA PRO A 86 -14.66 1.34 1.60
C PRO A 86 -14.33 0.08 2.41
N PRO A 87 -15.34 -0.70 2.85
CA PRO A 87 -15.14 -1.89 3.70
C PRO A 87 -14.18 -2.91 3.09
N THR A 88 -14.13 -3.01 1.76
CA THR A 88 -13.25 -3.91 1.01
C THR A 88 -11.78 -3.51 1.04
N LYS A 89 -11.45 -2.30 1.52
CA LYS A 89 -10.12 -1.67 1.46
C LYS A 89 -9.54 -1.24 2.81
N ILE A 90 -10.21 -1.61 3.92
CA ILE A 90 -9.76 -1.31 5.30
C ILE A 90 -8.59 -2.22 5.73
N ASN A 91 -8.39 -3.39 5.10
CA ASN A 91 -7.28 -4.32 5.35
C ASN A 91 -6.93 -4.53 6.83
N ARG A 92 -7.81 -5.24 7.56
CA ARG A 92 -7.65 -5.67 8.96
C ARG A 92 -7.50 -4.55 10.00
N ALA A 93 -7.41 -3.28 9.59
CA ALA A 93 -7.36 -2.14 10.50
C ALA A 93 -8.65 -2.03 11.31
N MET A 94 -8.50 -1.69 12.58
CA MET A 94 -9.58 -1.50 13.54
C MET A 94 -9.84 -0.02 13.80
N ASP A 95 -10.98 0.26 14.43
CA ASP A 95 -11.31 1.62 14.87
C ASP A 95 -10.21 2.18 15.79
N GLY A 96 -9.77 3.40 15.48
CA GLY A 96 -8.73 4.10 16.20
C GLY A 96 -7.29 3.74 15.82
N ASP A 97 -7.06 2.75 14.97
CA ASP A 97 -5.71 2.37 14.53
C ASP A 97 -5.04 3.52 13.76
N THR A 98 -3.73 3.67 13.95
CA THR A 98 -2.91 4.54 13.11
C THR A 98 -2.45 3.74 11.90
N VAL A 99 -2.85 4.18 10.72
CA VAL A 99 -2.61 3.48 9.46
C VAL A 99 -2.05 4.40 8.40
N THR A 100 -1.35 3.81 7.45
CA THR A 100 -0.93 4.48 6.23
C THR A 100 -1.81 4.04 5.07
N VAL A 101 -2.43 5.02 4.42
CA VAL A 101 -3.45 4.85 3.38
C VAL A 101 -2.94 5.41 2.08
N GLU A 102 -3.14 4.64 1.02
CA GLU A 102 -2.86 5.03 -0.34
C GLU A 102 -4.11 5.70 -0.95
N ILE A 103 -4.07 7.00 -1.28
CA ILE A 103 -5.17 7.67 -2.00
C ILE A 103 -5.19 7.21 -3.46
N GLN A 104 -6.28 6.57 -3.87
CA GLN A 104 -6.53 6.30 -5.28
C GLN A 104 -7.63 7.22 -5.80
N ASN A 105 -7.30 7.98 -6.84
CA ASN A 105 -8.31 8.72 -7.59
C ASN A 105 -9.27 7.70 -8.23
N SER A 106 -10.55 7.78 -7.86
CA SER A 106 -11.60 6.93 -8.41
C SER A 106 -11.59 6.98 -9.95
N LYS A 107 -11.47 5.81 -10.58
CA LYS A 107 -11.61 5.64 -12.03
C LYS A 107 -13.00 5.05 -12.32
N GLY A 108 -13.65 5.51 -13.39
CA GLY A 108 -14.93 4.96 -13.85
C GLY A 108 -16.17 5.70 -13.31
N GLU A 109 -17.25 4.96 -13.04
CA GLU A 109 -18.58 5.49 -12.67
C GLU A 109 -18.62 6.27 -11.33
N HIS A 110 -17.59 6.14 -10.49
CA HIS A 110 -17.49 6.84 -9.20
C HIS A 110 -16.62 8.10 -9.27
N LYS A 111 -16.59 8.73 -10.44
CA LYS A 111 -15.81 9.93 -10.76
C LYS A 111 -16.05 11.04 -9.73
N GLY A 112 -15.08 11.27 -8.84
CA GLY A 112 -15.09 12.41 -7.91
C GLY A 112 -15.03 12.05 -6.43
N LYS A 113 -15.11 10.78 -6.03
CA LYS A 113 -14.83 10.38 -4.65
C LYS A 113 -13.36 10.00 -4.49
N VAL A 114 -12.70 10.62 -3.52
CA VAL A 114 -11.35 10.26 -3.08
C VAL A 114 -11.48 8.97 -2.27
N GLU A 115 -10.99 7.86 -2.81
CA GLU A 115 -11.04 6.55 -2.14
C GLU A 115 -9.65 6.22 -1.59
N GLY A 116 -9.59 5.84 -0.32
CA GLY A 116 -8.38 5.37 0.33
C GLY A 116 -8.31 3.84 0.38
N GLU A 117 -7.10 3.30 0.26
CA GLU A 117 -6.79 1.90 0.52
C GLU A 117 -5.71 1.77 1.61
N VAL A 118 -6.00 1.04 2.68
CA VAL A 118 -5.03 0.82 3.78
C VAL A 118 -3.88 -0.06 3.26
N LYS A 119 -2.65 0.45 3.31
CA LYS A 119 -1.44 -0.28 2.92
C LYS A 119 -0.78 -0.99 4.09
N SER A 120 -0.72 -0.32 5.23
CA SER A 120 -0.05 -0.83 6.42
C SER A 120 -0.67 -0.23 7.67
N ILE A 121 -0.62 -1.00 8.76
CA ILE A 121 -1.02 -0.57 10.09
C ILE A 121 0.26 -0.27 10.88
N GLU A 122 0.38 0.95 11.40
CA GLU A 122 1.57 1.38 12.14
C GLU A 122 1.43 1.13 13.64
N ASP A 123 0.29 1.48 14.21
CA ASP A 123 -0.01 1.25 15.63
C ASP A 123 -1.47 0.82 15.78
N HIS A 124 -1.69 -0.28 16.49
CA HIS A 124 -3.02 -0.70 16.87
C HIS A 124 -3.47 0.07 18.10
N SER A 125 -4.68 0.64 18.06
CA SER A 125 -5.27 1.34 19.20
C SER A 125 -5.59 0.38 20.34
N VAL A 126 -5.98 -0.85 19.98
CA VAL A 126 -6.28 -1.92 20.91
C VAL A 126 -4.99 -2.69 21.23
N LYS A 127 -4.37 -2.36 22.36
CA LYS A 127 -3.14 -3.01 22.83
C LYS A 127 -3.38 -4.15 23.82
N GLN A 128 -4.57 -4.18 24.42
CA GLN A 128 -4.99 -5.18 25.39
C GLN A 128 -6.42 -5.61 25.10
N VAL A 129 -6.62 -6.91 24.98
CA VAL A 129 -7.94 -7.51 24.76
C VAL A 129 -8.24 -8.37 25.98
N VAL A 130 -9.33 -8.05 26.68
CA VAL A 130 -9.89 -8.92 27.70
C VAL A 130 -10.85 -9.87 27.01
N GLY A 131 -10.71 -11.16 27.29
CA GLY A 131 -11.52 -12.18 26.68
C GLY A 131 -11.40 -13.50 27.41
N THR A 132 -12.33 -14.39 27.10
CA THR A 132 -12.31 -15.74 27.66
C THR A 132 -11.28 -16.56 26.91
N TYR A 133 -10.22 -16.99 27.62
CA TYR A 133 -9.22 -17.90 27.09
C TYR A 133 -9.79 -19.33 27.06
N SER A 134 -9.69 -19.98 25.91
CA SER A 134 -10.05 -21.38 25.73
C SER A 134 -8.88 -22.13 25.10
N GLU A 135 -8.49 -23.24 25.74
CA GLU A 135 -7.34 -24.04 25.34
C GLU A 135 -7.78 -25.30 24.60
N ALA A 136 -7.26 -25.49 23.39
CA ALA A 136 -7.25 -26.78 22.69
C ALA A 136 -5.85 -27.41 22.80
N ARG A 137 -5.75 -28.74 22.64
CA ARG A 137 -4.52 -29.54 22.91
C ARG A 137 -3.21 -28.96 22.32
N HIS A 138 -3.29 -28.20 21.22
CA HIS A 138 -2.11 -27.63 20.54
C HIS A 138 -2.14 -26.11 20.32
N PHE A 139 -3.23 -25.40 20.66
CA PHE A 139 -3.36 -23.95 20.47
C PHE A 139 -4.40 -23.37 21.44
N GLY A 140 -4.18 -22.14 21.90
CA GLY A 140 -5.15 -21.38 22.67
C GLY A 140 -5.78 -20.30 21.80
N PHE A 141 -7.07 -20.04 22.00
CA PHE A 141 -7.77 -18.90 21.40
C PHE A 141 -8.38 -18.03 22.49
N VAL A 142 -8.35 -16.72 22.29
CA VAL A 142 -9.03 -15.76 23.16
C VAL A 142 -10.27 -15.29 22.42
N LEU A 143 -11.43 -15.52 23.00
CA LEU A 143 -12.68 -14.92 22.53
C LEU A 143 -12.79 -13.52 23.16
N PRO A 144 -12.64 -12.42 22.40
CA PRO A 144 -12.74 -11.07 22.94
C PRO A 144 -14.15 -10.82 23.48
N ASP A 145 -14.27 -10.21 24.67
CA ASP A 145 -15.58 -9.77 25.16
C ASP A 145 -16.10 -8.54 24.38
N ASP A 146 -15.18 -7.78 23.75
CA ASP A 146 -15.54 -6.67 22.88
C ASP A 146 -15.93 -7.16 21.47
N LYS A 147 -17.22 -7.04 21.16
CA LYS A 147 -17.83 -7.39 19.86
C LYS A 147 -17.25 -6.62 18.67
N ARG A 148 -16.47 -5.56 18.89
CA ARG A 148 -15.77 -4.81 17.84
C ARG A 148 -14.56 -5.56 17.29
N ILE A 149 -14.03 -6.52 18.03
CA ILE A 149 -12.86 -7.32 17.65
C ILE A 149 -13.34 -8.63 17.04
N MET A 150 -13.59 -8.62 15.73
CA MET A 150 -14.06 -9.82 15.00
C MET A 150 -12.93 -10.65 14.38
N GLN A 151 -11.67 -10.42 14.78
CA GLN A 151 -10.54 -11.20 14.29
C GLN A 151 -10.05 -12.16 15.36
N ASP A 152 -9.84 -13.42 14.96
CA ASP A 152 -9.23 -14.44 15.81
C ASP A 152 -7.79 -14.04 16.17
N ILE A 153 -7.51 -13.91 17.47
CA ILE A 153 -6.18 -13.64 17.99
C ILE A 153 -5.49 -14.98 18.22
N PHE A 154 -4.56 -15.34 17.33
CA PHE A 154 -3.75 -16.55 17.46
C PHE A 154 -2.61 -16.34 18.47
N ILE A 155 -2.56 -17.16 19.51
CA ILE A 155 -1.50 -17.11 20.54
C ILE A 155 -0.53 -18.28 20.33
N PRO A 156 0.74 -18.01 19.93
CA PRO A 156 1.78 -19.03 19.91
C PRO A 156 2.11 -19.50 21.34
N LYS A 157 2.32 -20.80 21.55
CA LYS A 157 2.74 -21.33 22.87
C LYS A 157 4.07 -20.70 23.31
N GLY A 158 4.08 -20.04 24.47
CA GLY A 158 5.29 -19.51 25.11
C GLY A 158 5.21 -18.06 25.63
N GLN A 159 4.17 -17.30 25.28
CA GLN A 159 3.96 -15.96 25.84
C GLN A 159 3.30 -16.05 27.23
N LYS A 160 4.02 -15.54 28.25
CA LYS A 160 3.47 -15.34 29.59
C LYS A 160 2.50 -14.15 29.56
N PHE A 161 1.22 -14.41 29.81
CA PHE A 161 0.24 -13.36 30.10
C PHE A 161 0.13 -13.19 31.62
N ARG A 162 0.14 -11.94 32.09
CA ARG A 162 -0.26 -11.60 33.46
C ARG A 162 -1.78 -11.46 33.48
N CYS A 163 -2.47 -12.46 34.03
CA CYS A 163 -3.82 -12.27 34.56
C CYS A 163 -3.70 -11.57 35.91
N SER A 164 -4.37 -10.44 36.06
CA SER A 164 -4.70 -9.84 37.35
C SER A 164 -6.17 -10.08 37.66
#